data_AF-A0A9Q3ZYF6-F1
#
_entry.id   AF-A0A9Q3ZYF6-F1
#
_cell.length_a   1.000
_cell.length_b   1.000
_cell.length_c   1.000
_cell.angle_alpha   90.00
_cell.angle_beta   90.00
_cell.angle_gamma   90.00
#
_symmetry.space_group_name_H-M   'P 1'
#
loop_
_entity.id
_entity.type
_entity.pdbx_description
1 polymer ?
#
loop_
_entity_poly.entity_id
_entity_poly.type
_entity_poly.pdbx_seq_one_letter_code
_entity_poly.pdbx_strand_id
1 'polypeptide(L)'
;MSTGIDRLEAAQHWIMSVLLNLVLPISPLLVEWAISGDVSVASAVLAASMYSISTGMVCRIGPILVISIIIAIFYIAMFGAVMYQITNKTAVAVGDFNALWTIGILFVTNVALKFWYHVIDLRPFTEFWLRSE
;
A
#
# COMPACT_ATOMS: atom_id res chain seq x y z
N MET A 1 -29.98 7.66 19.12
CA MET A 1 -29.09 8.24 20.16
C MET A 1 -27.68 8.14 19.61
N SER A 2 -27.10 9.28 19.20
CA SER A 2 -25.75 9.31 18.62
C SER A 2 -24.74 9.12 19.75
N THR A 3 -24.29 7.89 19.96
CA THR A 3 -23.03 7.64 20.67
C THR A 3 -21.93 7.99 19.70
N GLY A 4 -21.57 9.28 19.65
CA GLY A 4 -20.40 9.72 18.92
C GLY A 4 -19.18 8.96 19.42
N ILE A 5 -18.42 8.40 18.49
CA ILE A 5 -17.17 7.68 18.79
C ILE A 5 -16.28 8.62 19.59
N ASP A 6 -15.81 8.18 20.76
CA ASP A 6 -14.92 8.97 21.59
C ASP A 6 -13.57 9.15 20.86
N ARG A 7 -12.87 10.26 21.09
CA ARG A 7 -11.60 10.54 20.38
C ARG A 7 -10.55 9.46 20.60
N LEU A 8 -10.62 8.76 21.74
CA LEU A 8 -9.78 7.62 22.06
C LEU A 8 -10.07 6.42 21.14
N GLU A 9 -11.34 6.09 20.94
CA GLU A 9 -11.78 5.00 20.06
C GLU A 9 -11.45 5.30 18.58
N ALA A 10 -11.63 6.56 18.17
CA ALA A 10 -11.22 7.05 16.85
C ALA A 10 -9.71 6.86 16.60
N ALA A 11 -8.87 7.14 17.61
CA ALA A 11 -7.43 6.92 17.53
C ALA A 11 -7.07 5.42 17.47
N GLN A 12 -7.77 4.57 18.22
CA GLN A 12 -7.58 3.11 18.15
C GLN A 12 -7.94 2.57 16.77
N HIS A 13 -9.04 3.02 16.18
CA HIS A 13 -9.45 2.67 14.82
C HIS A 13 -8.42 3.11 13.78
N TRP A 14 -7.88 4.32 13.91
CA TRP A 14 -6.80 4.80 13.04
C TRP A 14 -5.55 3.91 13.14
N ILE A 15 -5.08 3.60 14.36
CA ILE A 15 -3.90 2.76 14.57
C ILE A 15 -4.10 1.36 13.99
N MET A 16 -5.24 0.72 14.25
CA MET A 16 -5.56 -0.60 13.69
C MET A 16 -5.60 -0.56 12.16
N SER A 17 -6.16 0.50 11.60
CA SER A 17 -6.23 0.72 10.16
C SER A 17 -4.86 0.89 9.51
N VAL A 18 -3.93 1.57 10.18
CA VAL A 18 -2.54 1.71 9.74
C VAL A 18 -1.80 0.37 9.87
N LEU A 19 -1.91 -0.31 11.00
CA LEU A 19 -1.22 -1.58 11.24
C LEU A 19 -1.66 -2.67 10.25
N LEU A 20 -2.96 -2.88 10.11
CA LEU A 20 -3.50 -3.99 9.31
C LEU A 20 -3.48 -3.71 7.80
N ASN A 21 -3.76 -2.46 7.37
CA ASN A 21 -3.87 -2.16 5.93
C ASN A 21 -2.62 -1.55 5.32
N LEU A 22 -1.68 -1.02 6.11
CA LEU A 22 -0.47 -0.35 5.60
C LEU A 22 0.80 -1.08 6.02
N VAL A 23 0.92 -1.47 7.30
CA VAL A 23 2.15 -2.10 7.80
C VAL A 23 2.21 -3.59 7.41
N LEU A 24 1.12 -4.33 7.62
CA LEU A 24 1.09 -5.77 7.35
C LEU A 24 1.40 -6.13 5.88
N PRO A 25 0.90 -5.40 4.86
CA PRO A 25 1.27 -5.66 3.46
C PRO A 25 2.75 -5.42 3.13
N ILE A 26 3.45 -4.60 3.93
CA ILE A 26 4.90 -4.32 3.75
C ILE A 26 5.76 -5.39 4.45
N SER A 27 5.17 -6.16 5.37
CA SER A 27 5.90 -7.18 6.15
C SER A 27 6.74 -8.17 5.32
N PRO A 28 6.34 -8.63 4.12
CA PRO A 28 7.17 -9.53 3.33
C PRO A 28 8.53 -8.92 2.95
N LEU A 29 8.58 -7.62 2.65
CA LEU A 29 9.82 -6.92 2.32
C LEU A 29 10.74 -6.79 3.54
N LEU A 30 10.14 -6.57 4.72
CA LEU A 30 10.91 -6.51 5.97
C LEU A 30 11.52 -7.87 6.32
N VAL A 31 10.79 -8.96 6.05
CA VAL A 31 11.29 -10.32 6.23
C VAL A 31 12.41 -10.63 5.24
N GLU A 32 12.26 -10.26 3.96
CA GLU A 32 13.33 -10.43 2.96
C GLU A 32 14.59 -9.67 3.37
N TRP A 33 14.45 -8.42 3.78
CA TRP A 33 15.57 -7.62 4.26
C TRP A 33 16.24 -8.24 5.50
N ALA A 34 15.47 -8.77 6.45
CA ALA A 34 16.00 -9.41 7.65
C ALA A 34 16.76 -10.71 7.36
N ILE A 35 16.37 -11.45 6.33
CA ILE A 35 17.00 -12.73 5.94
C ILE A 35 18.22 -12.50 5.04
N SER A 36 18.07 -11.66 4.01
CA SER A 36 19.04 -11.50 2.93
C SER A 36 19.99 -10.30 3.12
N GLY A 37 19.66 -9.37 4.03
CA GLY A 37 20.38 -8.11 4.23
C GLY A 37 20.11 -7.04 3.19
N ASP A 38 19.41 -7.39 2.10
CA ASP A 38 19.03 -6.51 1.00
C ASP A 38 17.66 -6.92 0.45
N VAL A 39 16.97 -5.99 -0.22
CA VAL A 39 15.68 -6.24 -0.86
C VAL A 39 15.91 -6.32 -2.37
N SER A 40 15.56 -7.46 -2.97
CA SER A 40 15.71 -7.61 -4.41
C SER A 40 14.81 -6.64 -5.18
N VAL A 41 15.31 -6.13 -6.31
CA VAL A 41 14.54 -5.22 -7.19
C VAL A 41 13.23 -5.87 -7.64
N ALA A 42 13.24 -7.18 -7.90
CA ALA A 42 12.05 -7.94 -8.28
C ALA A 42 10.97 -7.90 -7.18
N SER A 43 11.36 -8.17 -5.92
CA SER A 43 10.44 -8.07 -4.79
C SER A 43 9.94 -6.65 -4.55
N ALA A 44 10.81 -5.64 -4.65
CA ALA A 44 10.44 -4.25 -4.42
C ALA A 44 9.40 -3.77 -5.45
N VAL A 45 9.61 -4.10 -6.73
CA VAL A 45 8.71 -3.76 -7.84
C VAL A 45 7.38 -4.51 -7.71
N LEU A 46 7.41 -5.80 -7.37
CA LEU A 46 6.20 -6.59 -7.13
C LEU A 46 5.41 -6.03 -5.94
N ALA A 47 6.06 -5.78 -4.81
CA ALA A 47 5.44 -5.21 -3.63
C ALA A 47 4.87 -3.82 -3.90
N ALA A 48 5.56 -2.96 -4.66
CA ALA A 48 5.03 -1.65 -5.06
C ALA A 48 3.73 -1.79 -5.86
N SER A 49 3.64 -2.76 -6.78
CA SER A 49 2.41 -2.99 -7.54
C SER A 49 1.25 -3.43 -6.65
N MET A 50 1.48 -4.40 -5.77
CA MET A 50 0.45 -4.95 -4.88
C MET A 50 0.00 -3.90 -3.86
N TYR A 51 0.96 -3.17 -3.30
CA TYR A 51 0.72 -2.11 -2.33
C TYR A 51 -0.08 -0.95 -2.94
N SER A 52 0.19 -0.61 -4.20
CA SER A 52 -0.56 0.40 -4.92
C SER A 52 -2.02 -0.02 -5.13
N ILE A 53 -2.28 -1.24 -5.62
CA ILE A 53 -3.67 -1.76 -5.75
C ILE A 53 -4.40 -1.75 -4.40
N SER A 54 -3.74 -2.27 -3.36
CA SER A 54 -4.30 -2.31 -2.01
C SER A 54 -4.67 -0.91 -1.51
N THR A 55 -3.77 0.06 -1.69
CA THR A 55 -4.00 1.48 -1.37
C THR A 55 -5.26 2.01 -2.05
N GLY A 56 -5.36 1.83 -3.38
CA GLY A 56 -6.48 2.35 -4.16
C GLY A 56 -7.84 1.83 -3.66
N MET A 57 -7.92 0.55 -3.32
CA MET A 57 -9.15 -0.08 -2.81
C MET A 57 -9.53 0.42 -1.42
N VAL A 58 -8.54 0.69 -0.57
CA VAL A 58 -8.76 1.05 0.84
C VAL A 58 -9.14 2.54 1.01
N CYS A 59 -8.68 3.43 0.12
CA CYS A 59 -8.93 4.87 0.24
C CYS A 59 -10.37 5.32 -0.05
N ARG A 60 -11.23 4.48 -0.67
CA ARG A 60 -12.63 4.81 -1.04
C ARG A 60 -12.81 6.14 -1.81
N ILE A 61 -11.75 6.65 -2.46
CA ILE A 61 -11.73 7.89 -3.26
C ILE A 61 -11.43 7.51 -4.70
N GLY A 62 -12.37 7.76 -5.61
CA GLY A 62 -12.28 7.37 -7.03
C GLY A 62 -10.98 7.79 -7.72
N PRO A 63 -10.56 9.08 -7.65
CA PRO A 63 -9.28 9.52 -8.22
C PRO A 63 -8.06 8.78 -7.70
N ILE A 64 -8.02 8.45 -6.40
CA ILE A 64 -6.90 7.73 -5.78
C ILE A 64 -6.85 6.29 -6.29
N LEU A 65 -8.01 5.65 -6.46
CA LEU A 65 -8.10 4.32 -7.05
C LEU A 65 -7.54 4.31 -8.48
N VAL A 66 -7.91 5.29 -9.32
CA VAL A 66 -7.41 5.38 -10.71
C VAL A 66 -5.90 5.56 -10.74
N ILE A 67 -5.36 6.51 -9.97
CA ILE A 67 -3.90 6.74 -9.89
C ILE A 67 -3.18 5.48 -9.40
N SER A 68 -3.74 4.80 -8.41
CA SER A 68 -3.18 3.56 -7.85
C SER A 68 -3.17 2.43 -8.87
N ILE A 69 -4.21 2.28 -9.69
CA ILE A 69 -4.25 1.27 -10.77
C ILE A 69 -3.17 1.58 -11.82
N ILE A 70 -2.98 2.84 -12.20
CA ILE A 70 -1.95 3.24 -13.18
C ILE A 70 -0.56 2.90 -12.64
N ILE A 71 -0.27 3.26 -11.38
CA ILE A 71 1.01 2.93 -10.73
C ILE A 71 1.20 1.40 -10.68
N ALA A 72 0.15 0.65 -10.34
CA ALA A 72 0.23 -0.80 -10.28
C ALA A 72 0.54 -1.43 -11.64
N ILE A 73 -0.15 -1.02 -12.71
CA ILE A 73 0.11 -1.52 -14.06
C ILE A 73 1.55 -1.23 -14.48
N PHE A 74 2.05 -0.03 -14.18
CA PHE A 74 3.44 0.33 -14.45
C PHE A 74 4.41 -0.63 -13.73
N TYR A 75 4.25 -0.85 -12.42
CA TYR A 75 5.13 -1.74 -11.67
C TYR A 75 4.96 -3.22 -12.06
N ILE A 76 3.77 -3.67 -12.48
CA ILE A 76 3.56 -5.03 -13.02
C ILE A 76 4.35 -5.23 -14.32
N ALA A 77 4.30 -4.25 -15.24
CA ALA A 77 5.08 -4.29 -16.48
C ALA A 77 6.59 -4.31 -16.18
N MET A 78 7.02 -3.50 -15.22
CA MET A 78 8.41 -3.48 -14.76
C MET A 78 8.84 -4.81 -14.16
N PHE A 79 7.98 -5.47 -13.37
CA PHE A 79 8.26 -6.80 -12.83
C PHE A 79 8.53 -7.82 -13.94
N GLY A 80 7.71 -7.80 -15.00
CA GLY A 80 7.93 -8.63 -16.19
C GLY A 80 9.28 -8.36 -16.86
N ALA A 81 9.68 -7.09 -16.99
CA ALA A 81 10.98 -6.72 -17.54
C ALA A 81 12.16 -7.20 -16.67
N VAL A 82 12.07 -7.04 -15.35
CA VAL A 82 13.08 -7.53 -14.39
C VAL A 82 13.21 -9.05 -14.46
N MET A 83 12.09 -9.78 -14.48
CA MET A 83 12.11 -11.24 -14.59
C MET A 83 12.68 -11.73 -15.92
N TYR A 84 12.39 -11.03 -17.02
CA TYR A 84 12.98 -11.32 -18.32
C TYR A 84 14.50 -11.13 -18.31
N GLN A 85 15.00 -10.06 -17.68
CA GLN A 85 16.43 -9.80 -17.54
C GLN A 85 17.13 -10.89 -16.71
N ILE A 86 16.54 -11.27 -15.57
CA ILE A 86 17.07 -12.33 -14.69
C ILE A 86 17.17 -13.66 -15.46
N THR A 87 16.14 -14.01 -16.23
CA THR A 87 16.07 -15.28 -16.97
C THR A 87 17.04 -15.33 -18.13
N ASN A 88 17.13 -14.25 -18.93
CA ASN A 88 17.92 -14.22 -20.16
C ASN A 88 19.33 -13.64 -19.99
N LYS A 89 19.71 -13.25 -18.76
CA LYS A 89 21.02 -12.64 -18.44
C LYS A 89 21.40 -11.49 -19.38
N THR A 90 20.41 -10.69 -19.78
CA THR A 90 20.62 -9.58 -20.72
C THR A 90 21.40 -8.44 -20.05
N ALA A 91 22.36 -7.86 -20.77
CA ALA A 91 23.24 -6.80 -20.27
C ALA A 91 22.57 -5.43 -20.07
N VAL A 92 21.34 -5.25 -20.55
CA VAL A 92 20.57 -4.02 -20.30
C VAL A 92 20.02 -4.09 -18.89
N ALA A 93 20.64 -3.32 -17.99
CA ALA A 93 20.11 -3.14 -16.64
C ALA A 93 18.81 -2.36 -16.71
N VAL A 94 17.69 -3.03 -16.41
CA VAL A 94 16.46 -2.35 -16.03
C VAL A 94 16.81 -1.54 -14.79
N GLY A 95 16.78 -0.21 -14.89
CA GLY A 95 17.30 0.68 -13.85
C GLY A 95 16.68 0.43 -12.47
N ASP A 96 17.32 0.92 -11.41
CA ASP A 96 16.69 0.98 -10.08
C ASP A 96 15.51 1.95 -10.12
N PHE A 97 14.36 1.46 -10.56
CA PHE A 97 13.10 2.14 -10.37
C PHE A 97 12.94 2.22 -8.86
N ASN A 98 12.92 3.45 -8.33
CA ASN A 98 12.83 3.78 -6.91
C ASN A 98 11.48 3.29 -6.31
N ALA A 99 11.26 1.97 -6.32
CA ALA A 99 10.05 1.27 -5.91
C ALA A 99 9.82 1.45 -4.42
N LEU A 100 10.90 1.38 -3.63
CA LEU A 100 10.87 1.66 -2.20
C LEU A 100 10.42 3.10 -1.90
N TRP A 101 10.86 4.09 -2.67
CA TRP A 101 10.35 5.45 -2.54
C TRP A 101 8.87 5.55 -2.88
N THR A 102 8.41 4.84 -3.91
CA THR A 102 6.99 4.83 -4.27
C THR A 102 6.14 4.22 -3.16
N ILE A 103 6.58 3.08 -2.59
CA ILE A 103 5.94 2.47 -1.41
C ILE A 103 5.93 3.46 -0.25
N GLY A 104 7.04 4.15 0.03
CA GLY A 104 7.14 5.14 1.08
C GLY A 104 6.18 6.32 0.91
N ILE A 105 6.09 6.90 -0.29
CA ILE A 105 5.17 8.00 -0.61
C ILE A 105 3.71 7.54 -0.46
N LEU A 106 3.38 6.36 -1.00
CA LEU A 106 2.04 5.78 -0.85
C LEU A 106 1.73 5.53 0.62
N PHE A 107 2.67 5.01 1.40
CA PHE A 107 2.50 4.78 2.84
C PHE A 107 2.17 6.08 3.57
N VAL A 108 3.00 7.12 3.43
CA VAL A 108 2.76 8.41 4.10
C VAL A 108 1.43 9.02 3.70
N THR A 109 1.10 9.01 2.40
CA THR A 109 -0.16 9.54 1.88
C THR A 109 -1.36 8.80 2.47
N ASN A 110 -1.30 7.46 2.55
CA ASN A 110 -2.36 6.66 3.15
C ASN A 110 -2.51 6.89 4.65
N VAL A 111 -1.40 7.04 5.38
CA VAL A 111 -1.45 7.34 6.82
C VAL A 111 -2.20 8.64 7.05
N ALA A 112 -1.89 9.68 6.25
CA ALA A 112 -2.56 10.97 6.32
C ALA A 112 -4.06 10.87 5.96
N LEU A 113 -4.40 10.14 4.90
CA LEU A 113 -5.80 9.92 4.50
C LEU A 113 -6.59 9.16 5.55
N LYS A 114 -6.01 8.12 6.15
CA LYS A 114 -6.63 7.37 7.25
C LYS A 114 -6.76 8.21 8.51
N PHE A 115 -5.81 9.10 8.79
CA PHE A 115 -5.92 10.03 9.91
C PHE A 115 -7.12 10.95 9.72
N TRP A 116 -7.27 11.55 8.54
CA TRP A 116 -8.44 12.35 8.22
C TRP A 116 -9.73 11.52 8.39
N TYR A 117 -9.77 10.34 7.80
CA TYR A 117 -10.97 9.48 7.81
C TYR A 117 -11.39 9.02 9.21
N HIS A 118 -10.45 8.61 10.06
CA HIS A 118 -10.77 8.04 11.38
C HIS A 118 -10.80 9.09 12.50
N VAL A 119 -9.90 10.07 12.49
CA VAL A 119 -9.76 11.04 13.59
C VAL A 119 -10.58 12.32 13.36
N ILE A 120 -10.63 12.83 12.12
CA ILE A 120 -11.37 14.06 11.79
C ILE A 120 -12.83 13.72 11.47
N ASP A 121 -13.04 12.77 10.56
CA ASP A 121 -14.39 12.38 10.11
C ASP A 121 -15.09 11.39 11.07
N LEU A 122 -14.40 10.93 12.11
CA LEU A 122 -14.90 10.01 13.15
C LEU A 122 -15.59 8.77 12.57
N ARG A 123 -15.01 8.18 11.51
CA ARG A 123 -15.58 6.99 10.88
C ARG A 123 -15.05 5.70 11.52
N PRO A 124 -15.93 4.72 11.81
CA PRO A 124 -15.52 3.47 12.46
C PRO A 124 -14.65 2.60 11.55
N PHE A 125 -13.76 1.82 12.16
CA PHE A 125 -12.88 0.88 11.44
C PHE A 125 -13.66 -0.24 10.74
N THR A 126 -14.78 -0.67 11.33
CA THR A 126 -15.55 -1.85 10.91
C THR A 126 -16.78 -1.53 10.08
N GLU A 127 -16.78 -0.45 9.29
CA GLU A 127 -17.76 -0.29 8.20
C GLU A 127 -17.48 -1.32 7.09
N PHE A 128 -17.64 -2.61 7.41
CA PHE A 128 -17.65 -3.74 6.48
C PHE A 128 -19.05 -3.97 5.88
N TRP A 129 -20.04 -3.13 6.19
CA TRP A 129 -21.39 -3.21 5.62
C TRP A 129 -21.29 -3.17 4.08
N LEU A 130 -21.51 -4.26 3.34
CA LEU A 130 -22.81 -4.94 3.20
C LEU A 130 -23.93 -3.90 3.21
N ARG A 131 -23.84 -2.87 2.36
CA ARG A 131 -25.02 -2.10 1.99
C ARG A 131 -25.91 -3.03 1.16
N SER A 132 -26.67 -3.86 1.86
CA SER A 132 -27.93 -4.39 1.35
C SER A 132 -28.87 -3.20 1.22
N GLU A 133 -28.77 -2.51 0.09
CA GLU A 133 -29.89 -1.79 -0.49
C GLU A 133 -30.32 -2.53 -1.75
#